data_AF-A0A453AK50-F1
#
_entry.id   AF-A0A453AK50-F1
#
_cell.length_a   1.000
_cell.length_b   1.000
_cell.length_c   1.000
_cell.angle_alpha   90.00
_cell.angle_beta   90.00
_cell.angle_gamma   90.00
#
_symmetry.space_group_name_H-M   'P 1'
#
loop_
_entity.id
_entity.type
_entity.pdbx_description
1 polymer ?
#
loop_
_entity_poly.entity_id
_entity_poly.type
_entity_poly.pdbx_seq_one_letter_code
_entity_poly.pdbx_strand_id
1 'polypeptide(L)'
;AIAGAYSENLPLICIVGGPNSNDYGTNRILHHTIGLPDFSQELRCFTPVTCYQAVVNNLDDAHEQIDKAISTALKESKPVYISVSCNLPAVPHPTFSRDPVPYFLAPRMSNQMSLEAAVEATVAFLDKAVKPVMVAGPKLRVAKAGTAFAELADASGYAVATMPSAKGLVAETLPRFLGTYWGAVSTAFCAEIVESADAYLFAGPIFNDYSSVGYSFLLKKEKAVIVQPDRVTVGNGPAFGCIMMKDFLTELGKRLKKNTTAYENYKRIWVPEGHLPESEPGEPLRVNVLFKHIQKMLTGDSAVIAETGDSWFNCQKLKLPDGCGYVFRSINLHAALLS
;
A
#
# COMPACT_ATOMS: atom_id res chain seq x y z
N ALA A 1 -0.76 7.14 -16.09
CA ALA A 1 -1.06 5.82 -15.50
C ALA A 1 0.18 5.19 -14.83
N ILE A 2 1.29 5.01 -15.56
CA ILE A 2 2.49 4.31 -15.06
C ILE A 2 3.05 4.90 -13.76
N ALA A 3 3.25 6.22 -13.71
CA ALA A 3 3.66 6.90 -12.49
C ALA A 3 2.71 6.65 -11.30
N GLY A 4 1.40 6.57 -11.57
CA GLY A 4 0.41 6.21 -10.55
C GLY A 4 0.58 4.78 -10.04
N ALA A 5 0.81 3.82 -10.92
CA ALA A 5 1.14 2.45 -10.53
C ALA A 5 2.44 2.39 -9.70
N TYR A 6 3.44 3.21 -10.05
CA TYR A 6 4.67 3.32 -9.27
C TYR A 6 4.38 3.82 -7.85
N SER A 7 3.61 4.90 -7.70
CA SER A 7 3.25 5.44 -6.39
C SER A 7 2.43 4.46 -5.53
N GLU A 8 1.52 3.71 -6.15
CA GLU A 8 0.62 2.77 -5.45
C GLU A 8 1.23 1.37 -5.24
N ASN A 9 2.48 1.16 -5.65
CA ASN A 9 3.17 -0.13 -5.59
C ASN A 9 2.40 -1.24 -6.34
N LEU A 10 2.06 -0.98 -7.60
CA LEU A 10 1.38 -1.92 -8.48
C LEU A 10 2.36 -2.47 -9.55
N PRO A 11 2.45 -3.81 -9.72
CA PRO A 11 3.28 -4.44 -10.74
C PRO A 11 2.65 -4.33 -12.13
N LEU A 12 2.67 -3.13 -12.71
CA LEU A 12 2.09 -2.85 -14.03
C LEU A 12 3.14 -3.00 -15.14
N ILE A 13 2.86 -3.84 -16.13
CA ILE A 13 3.75 -4.04 -17.29
C ILE A 13 3.26 -3.15 -18.44
N CYS A 14 4.03 -2.14 -18.81
CA CYS A 14 3.76 -1.28 -19.96
C CYS A 14 4.51 -1.82 -21.18
N ILE A 15 3.77 -2.27 -22.19
CA ILE A 15 4.34 -2.78 -23.45
C ILE A 15 4.05 -1.77 -24.56
N VAL A 16 5.08 -1.39 -25.30
CA VAL A 16 4.97 -0.48 -26.44
C VAL A 16 5.65 -1.05 -27.69
N GLY A 17 5.20 -0.62 -28.86
CA GLY A 17 5.94 -0.85 -30.10
C GLY A 17 7.15 0.06 -30.17
N GLY A 18 8.32 -0.50 -30.50
CA GLY A 18 9.56 0.23 -30.73
C GLY A 18 9.90 0.37 -32.22
N PRO A 19 10.87 1.23 -32.57
CA PRO A 19 11.45 1.32 -33.91
C PRO A 19 11.86 -0.04 -34.49
N ASN A 20 11.93 -0.13 -35.82
CA ASN A 20 12.49 -1.30 -36.49
C ASN A 20 13.90 -1.55 -35.96
N SER A 21 14.24 -2.80 -35.66
CA SER A 21 15.56 -3.13 -35.09
C SER A 21 16.73 -2.68 -35.97
N ASN A 22 16.52 -2.56 -37.29
CA ASN A 22 17.52 -2.09 -38.25
C ASN A 22 17.75 -0.57 -38.25
N ASP A 23 16.89 0.21 -37.58
CA ASP A 23 17.05 1.66 -37.52
C ASP A 23 17.99 2.10 -36.38
N TYR A 24 18.19 1.25 -35.36
CA TYR A 24 19.12 1.53 -34.27
C TYR A 24 20.55 1.67 -34.80
N GLY A 25 21.30 2.67 -34.31
CA GLY A 25 22.65 2.96 -34.77
C GLY A 25 22.72 3.73 -36.10
N THR A 26 21.58 4.12 -36.67
CA THR A 26 21.50 4.99 -37.85
C THR A 26 21.14 6.43 -37.47
N ASN A 27 21.30 7.38 -38.40
CA ASN A 27 20.84 8.77 -38.24
C ASN A 27 19.42 8.99 -38.80
N ARG A 28 18.60 7.94 -38.89
CA ARG A 28 17.24 8.04 -39.43
C ARG A 28 16.32 8.77 -38.46
N ILE A 29 15.46 9.61 -39.02
CA ILE A 29 14.37 10.26 -38.30
C ILE A 29 13.09 9.49 -38.64
N LEU A 30 12.35 9.07 -37.61
CA LEU A 30 11.16 8.24 -37.76
C LEU A 30 9.89 9.03 -37.45
N HIS A 31 8.79 8.63 -38.08
CA HIS A 31 7.46 9.09 -37.69
C HIS A 31 7.15 8.62 -36.26
N HIS A 32 6.38 9.41 -35.51
CA HIS A 32 6.13 9.23 -34.06
C HIS A 32 7.34 9.45 -33.13
N THR A 33 8.41 10.10 -33.59
CA THR A 33 9.43 10.69 -32.71
C THR A 33 9.33 12.22 -32.72
N ILE A 34 10.12 12.91 -31.91
CA ILE A 34 10.17 14.39 -31.91
C ILE A 34 10.98 14.97 -33.08
N GLY A 35 11.32 14.17 -34.09
CA GLY A 35 12.09 14.62 -35.25
C GLY A 35 13.61 14.57 -35.06
N LEU A 36 14.11 13.87 -34.03
CA LEU A 36 15.53 13.66 -33.78
C LEU A 36 15.92 12.18 -33.94
N PRO A 37 17.15 11.88 -34.39
CA PRO A 37 17.67 10.51 -34.49
C PRO A 37 18.12 9.99 -33.10
N ASP A 38 17.24 10.04 -32.11
CA ASP A 38 17.47 9.56 -30.74
C ASP A 38 16.25 8.77 -30.24
N PHE A 39 16.34 7.44 -30.32
CA PHE A 39 15.26 6.54 -29.90
C PHE A 39 15.24 6.26 -28.40
N SER A 40 16.15 6.83 -27.61
CA SER A 40 16.18 6.66 -26.16
C SER A 40 15.36 7.71 -25.40
N GLN A 41 14.80 8.71 -26.10
CA GLN A 41 14.00 9.78 -25.49
C GLN A 41 12.79 9.26 -24.73
N GLU A 42 12.01 8.37 -25.35
CA GLU A 42 10.84 7.77 -24.72
C GLU A 42 11.24 6.99 -23.47
N LEU A 43 12.32 6.19 -23.55
CA LEU A 43 12.85 5.44 -22.40
C LEU A 43 13.17 6.36 -21.24
N ARG A 44 13.88 7.47 -21.50
CA ARG A 44 14.22 8.47 -20.48
C ARG A 44 12.99 9.09 -19.82
N CYS A 45 11.89 9.27 -20.55
CA CYS A 45 10.63 9.76 -19.98
C CYS A 45 10.01 8.76 -18.98
N PHE A 46 10.20 7.45 -19.18
CA PHE A 46 9.65 6.42 -18.30
C PHE A 46 10.62 5.98 -17.18
N THR A 47 11.92 6.31 -17.28
CA THR A 47 12.94 5.91 -16.29
C THR A 47 12.58 6.31 -14.84
N PRO A 48 12.09 7.52 -14.54
CA PRO A 48 11.78 7.92 -13.16
C PRO A 48 10.56 7.20 -12.57
N VAL A 49 9.75 6.57 -13.41
CA VAL A 49 8.44 6.03 -13.06
C VAL A 49 8.32 4.53 -13.33
N THR A 50 9.45 3.84 -13.54
CA THR A 50 9.53 2.39 -13.73
C THR A 50 10.72 1.83 -12.94
N CYS A 51 10.61 0.60 -12.43
CA CYS A 51 11.71 -0.07 -11.72
C CYS A 51 12.66 -0.81 -12.68
N TYR A 52 12.23 -1.06 -13.92
CA TYR A 52 13.03 -1.71 -14.95
C TYR A 52 12.49 -1.37 -16.33
N GLN A 53 13.39 -1.31 -17.31
CA GLN A 53 13.07 -1.07 -18.72
C GLN A 53 13.78 -2.11 -19.60
N ALA A 54 13.05 -2.72 -20.52
CA ALA A 54 13.56 -3.64 -21.53
C ALA A 54 13.34 -3.06 -22.93
N VAL A 55 14.32 -3.26 -23.82
CA VAL A 55 14.26 -2.85 -25.23
C VAL A 55 14.59 -4.07 -26.07
N VAL A 56 13.53 -4.74 -26.52
CA VAL A 56 13.60 -5.98 -27.30
C VAL A 56 13.81 -5.60 -28.76
N ASN A 57 15.07 -5.49 -29.17
CA ASN A 57 15.50 -5.25 -30.55
C ASN A 57 16.32 -6.42 -31.15
N ASN A 58 16.58 -7.47 -30.37
CA ASN A 58 17.13 -8.75 -30.80
C ASN A 58 16.22 -9.88 -30.26
N LEU A 59 16.10 -10.98 -31.00
CA LEU A 59 15.30 -12.14 -30.59
C LEU A 59 16.08 -13.09 -29.67
N ASP A 60 17.40 -13.13 -29.78
CA ASP A 60 18.26 -14.02 -28.99
C ASP A 60 18.11 -13.73 -27.48
N ASP A 61 17.94 -12.46 -27.10
CA ASP A 61 17.84 -12.00 -25.71
C ASP A 61 16.42 -11.62 -25.28
N ALA A 62 15.45 -11.61 -26.20
CA ALA A 62 14.07 -11.18 -25.96
C ALA A 62 13.43 -11.87 -24.76
N HIS A 63 13.60 -13.19 -24.67
CA HIS A 63 13.04 -14.01 -23.59
C HIS A 63 13.58 -13.61 -22.21
N GLU A 64 14.90 -13.47 -22.07
CA GLU A 64 15.53 -13.06 -20.82
C GLU A 64 15.10 -11.64 -20.41
N GLN A 65 15.06 -10.71 -21.36
CA GLN A 65 14.66 -9.33 -21.10
C GLN A 65 13.21 -9.24 -20.59
N ILE A 66 12.28 -9.96 -21.23
CA ILE A 66 10.87 -9.98 -20.85
C ILE A 66 10.68 -10.65 -19.49
N ASP A 67 11.30 -11.82 -19.27
CA ASP A 67 11.20 -12.55 -18.01
C ASP A 67 11.78 -11.75 -16.84
N LYS A 68 12.90 -11.06 -17.08
CA LYS A 68 13.51 -10.16 -16.09
C LYS A 68 12.62 -8.95 -15.80
N ALA A 69 11.97 -8.36 -16.81
CA ALA A 69 11.02 -7.27 -16.61
C ALA A 69 9.82 -7.72 -15.76
N ILE A 70 9.16 -8.82 -16.13
CA ILE A 70 8.04 -9.38 -15.36
C ILE A 70 8.48 -9.70 -13.93
N SER A 71 9.62 -10.36 -13.78
CA SER A 71 10.16 -10.70 -12.48
C SER A 71 10.44 -9.50 -11.60
N THR A 72 11.00 -8.45 -12.18
CA THR A 72 11.34 -7.23 -11.43
C THR A 72 10.08 -6.46 -11.05
N ALA A 73 9.07 -6.43 -11.93
CA ALA A 73 7.76 -5.83 -11.63
C ALA A 73 7.12 -6.49 -10.40
N LEU A 74 7.08 -7.83 -10.40
CA LEU A 74 6.51 -8.62 -9.31
C LEU A 74 7.31 -8.50 -8.01
N LYS A 75 8.65 -8.58 -8.08
CA LYS A 75 9.55 -8.46 -6.90
C LYS A 75 9.40 -7.13 -6.20
N GLU A 76 9.43 -6.05 -6.96
CA GLU A 76 9.41 -4.70 -6.41
C GLU A 76 7.99 -4.19 -6.19
N SER A 77 6.97 -4.88 -6.73
CA SER A 77 5.60 -4.36 -6.84
C SER A 77 5.60 -2.97 -7.47
N LYS A 78 6.28 -2.84 -8.62
CA LYS A 78 6.47 -1.57 -9.34
C LYS A 78 6.27 -1.78 -10.83
N PRO A 79 5.92 -0.72 -11.57
CA PRO A 79 5.77 -0.82 -13.00
C PRO A 79 7.09 -1.03 -13.73
N VAL A 80 7.02 -1.74 -14.86
CA VAL A 80 8.13 -1.92 -15.80
C VAL A 80 7.70 -1.49 -17.20
N TYR A 81 8.68 -1.20 -18.04
CA TYR A 81 8.47 -0.81 -19.42
C TYR A 81 9.17 -1.78 -20.36
N ILE A 82 8.50 -2.21 -21.42
CA ILE A 82 9.01 -3.12 -22.43
C ILE A 82 8.72 -2.50 -23.80
N SER A 83 9.76 -2.10 -24.53
CA SER A 83 9.65 -1.72 -25.94
C SER A 83 10.02 -2.90 -26.82
N VAL A 84 9.20 -3.22 -27.83
CA VAL A 84 9.43 -4.33 -28.75
C VAL A 84 9.52 -3.80 -30.18
N SER A 85 10.68 -3.97 -30.82
CA SER A 85 10.89 -3.54 -32.21
C SER A 85 9.83 -4.11 -33.15
N CYS A 86 9.20 -3.25 -33.94
CA CYS A 86 7.98 -3.58 -34.69
C CYS A 86 8.13 -4.72 -35.71
N ASN A 87 9.35 -5.02 -36.16
CA ASN A 87 9.65 -6.09 -37.12
C ASN A 87 9.89 -7.47 -36.49
N LEU A 88 9.88 -7.59 -35.16
CA LEU A 88 10.23 -8.82 -34.45
C LEU A 88 9.04 -9.73 -34.02
N PRO A 89 7.85 -9.22 -33.64
CA PRO A 89 6.80 -10.05 -33.01
C PRO A 89 6.34 -11.26 -33.83
N ALA A 90 6.40 -11.18 -35.16
CA ALA A 90 5.96 -12.26 -36.05
C ALA A 90 7.08 -13.24 -36.45
N VAL A 91 8.32 -12.99 -36.01
CA VAL A 91 9.47 -13.82 -36.38
C VAL A 91 9.55 -15.02 -35.42
N PRO A 92 9.50 -16.27 -35.94
CA PRO A 92 9.69 -17.45 -35.12
C PRO A 92 11.11 -17.46 -34.53
N HIS A 93 11.23 -17.87 -33.26
CA HIS A 93 12.51 -18.03 -32.60
C HIS A 93 12.55 -19.34 -31.80
N PRO A 94 13.63 -20.15 -31.86
CA PRO A 94 13.69 -21.45 -31.19
C PRO A 94 13.51 -21.40 -29.66
N THR A 95 13.82 -20.25 -29.02
CA THR A 95 13.65 -20.09 -27.57
C THR A 95 12.21 -19.78 -27.15
N PHE A 96 11.31 -19.48 -28.08
CA PHE A 96 9.91 -19.20 -27.77
C PHE A 96 9.13 -20.52 -27.70
N SER A 97 8.95 -21.02 -26.48
CA SER A 97 8.12 -22.20 -26.19
C SER A 97 6.64 -21.83 -26.12
N ARG A 98 5.77 -22.69 -26.68
CA ARG A 98 4.31 -22.61 -26.46
C ARG A 98 3.90 -23.10 -25.09
N ASP A 99 4.68 -24.03 -24.53
CA ASP A 99 4.47 -24.56 -23.20
C ASP A 99 5.27 -23.71 -22.21
N PRO A 100 4.59 -22.91 -21.36
CA PRO A 100 5.28 -22.03 -20.43
C PRO A 100 6.00 -22.82 -19.34
N VAL A 101 7.24 -22.43 -19.04
CA VAL A 101 7.96 -22.95 -17.86
C VAL A 101 7.28 -22.38 -16.61
N PRO A 102 7.01 -23.20 -15.56
CA PRO A 102 6.47 -22.70 -14.31
C PRO A 102 7.34 -21.59 -13.73
N TYR A 103 6.76 -20.39 -13.62
CA TYR A 103 7.45 -19.24 -13.07
C TYR A 103 7.59 -19.36 -11.55
N PHE A 104 8.83 -19.28 -11.03
CA PHE A 104 9.10 -19.30 -9.59
C PHE A 104 9.79 -18.00 -9.15
N LEU A 105 9.10 -17.28 -8.26
CA LEU A 105 9.68 -16.13 -7.59
C LEU A 105 10.16 -16.55 -6.20
N ALA A 106 11.47 -16.64 -6.01
CA ALA A 106 12.05 -16.95 -4.71
C ALA A 106 11.56 -15.95 -3.66
N PRO A 107 10.94 -16.41 -2.55
CA PRO A 107 10.47 -15.50 -1.51
C PRO A 107 11.66 -14.84 -0.82
N ARG A 108 11.50 -13.57 -0.45
CA ARG A 108 12.45 -12.92 0.45
C ARG A 108 12.31 -13.56 1.83
N MET A 109 13.45 -13.92 2.43
CA MET A 109 13.49 -14.55 3.76
C MET A 109 14.00 -13.57 4.80
N SER A 110 13.45 -13.66 6.01
CA SER A 110 13.99 -12.95 7.16
C SER A 110 15.34 -13.54 7.58
N ASN A 111 16.27 -12.67 7.97
CA ASN A 111 17.44 -13.10 8.73
C ASN A 111 17.01 -13.43 10.16
N GLN A 112 17.16 -14.70 10.56
CA GLN A 112 16.60 -15.19 11.83
C GLN A 112 17.18 -14.48 13.07
N MET A 113 18.49 -14.15 13.05
CA MET A 113 19.12 -13.43 14.17
C MET A 113 18.60 -11.99 14.28
N SER A 114 18.46 -11.30 13.14
CA SER A 114 17.88 -9.95 13.07
C SER A 114 16.42 -9.94 13.53
N LEU A 115 15.64 -10.93 13.08
CA LEU A 115 14.24 -11.11 13.49
C LEU A 115 14.11 -11.29 15.00
N GLU A 116 14.90 -12.19 15.58
CA GLU A 116 14.92 -12.46 17.03
C GLU A 116 15.22 -11.17 17.82
N ALA A 117 16.29 -10.47 17.45
CA ALA A 117 16.69 -9.23 18.12
C ALA A 117 15.64 -8.11 17.99
N ALA A 118 15.00 -7.99 16.82
CA ALA A 118 13.95 -7.00 16.59
C ALA A 118 12.69 -7.30 17.43
N VAL A 119 12.30 -8.57 17.52
CA VAL A 119 11.15 -8.99 18.33
C VAL A 119 11.44 -8.76 19.80
N GLU A 120 12.62 -9.16 20.31
CA GLU A 120 13.02 -8.93 21.70
C GLU A 120 13.00 -7.43 22.06
N ALA A 121 13.63 -6.59 21.24
CA ALA A 121 13.65 -5.14 21.46
C ALA A 121 12.23 -4.54 21.44
N THR A 122 11.37 -5.03 20.55
CA THR A 122 9.98 -4.54 20.43
C THR A 122 9.12 -4.98 21.60
N VAL A 123 9.24 -6.23 22.06
CA VAL A 123 8.54 -6.72 23.27
C VAL A 123 8.96 -5.90 24.48
N ALA A 124 10.27 -5.74 24.70
CA ALA A 124 10.80 -4.96 25.81
C ALA A 124 10.34 -3.48 25.80
N PHE A 125 10.03 -2.94 24.62
CA PHE A 125 9.50 -1.60 24.44
C PHE A 125 7.99 -1.53 24.69
N LEU A 126 7.21 -2.41 24.04
CA LEU A 126 5.75 -2.38 24.09
C LEU A 126 5.17 -2.90 25.41
N ASP A 127 5.79 -3.91 26.05
CA ASP A 127 5.31 -4.45 27.34
C ASP A 127 5.44 -3.45 28.50
N LYS A 128 6.23 -2.38 28.32
CA LYS A 128 6.34 -1.27 29.29
C LYS A 128 5.22 -0.23 29.13
N ALA A 129 4.52 -0.25 27.99
CA ALA A 129 3.47 0.72 27.68
C ALA A 129 2.20 0.43 28.49
N VAL A 130 1.59 1.48 29.02
CA VAL A 130 0.33 1.40 29.74
C VAL A 130 -0.84 1.27 28.75
N LYS A 131 -0.82 2.03 27.64
CA LYS A 131 -1.91 2.08 26.66
C LYS A 131 -1.37 2.05 25.21
N PRO A 132 -0.80 0.92 24.78
CA PRO A 132 -0.30 0.77 23.42
C PRO A 132 -1.44 0.67 22.40
N VAL A 133 -1.16 1.11 21.17
CA VAL A 133 -2.08 1.02 20.02
C VAL A 133 -1.38 0.46 18.79
N MET A 134 -2.16 -0.08 17.85
CA MET A 134 -1.68 -0.52 16.54
C MET A 134 -2.35 0.27 15.42
N VAL A 135 -1.59 0.66 14.42
CA VAL A 135 -2.11 1.34 13.23
C VAL A 135 -1.64 0.63 11.96
N ALA A 136 -2.60 0.12 11.19
CA ALA A 136 -2.38 -0.49 9.89
C ALA A 136 -2.13 0.58 8.82
N GLY A 137 -1.05 0.45 8.06
CA GLY A 137 -0.66 1.33 6.96
C GLY A 137 -0.74 0.65 5.59
N PRO A 138 -0.66 1.41 4.50
CA PRO A 138 -0.89 0.92 3.13
C PRO A 138 0.12 -0.14 2.68
N LYS A 139 1.32 -0.17 3.27
CA LYS A 139 2.34 -1.16 2.88
C LYS A 139 2.09 -2.57 3.45
N LEU A 140 1.04 -2.78 4.24
CA LEU A 140 0.56 -4.14 4.57
C LEU A 140 0.23 -4.95 3.31
N ARG A 141 -0.29 -4.29 2.27
CA ARG A 141 -0.65 -4.92 0.99
C ARG A 141 0.57 -5.53 0.31
N VAL A 142 1.63 -4.73 0.11
CA VAL A 142 2.86 -5.20 -0.56
C VAL A 142 3.59 -6.25 0.25
N ALA A 143 3.50 -6.17 1.58
CA ALA A 143 4.09 -7.15 2.49
C ALA A 143 3.24 -8.43 2.64
N LYS A 144 2.02 -8.47 2.08
CA LYS A 144 1.05 -9.57 2.25
C LYS A 144 0.86 -9.95 3.73
N ALA A 145 0.81 -8.94 4.60
CA ALA A 145 0.91 -9.10 6.05
C ALA A 145 -0.42 -8.83 6.80
N GLY A 146 -1.54 -8.70 6.08
CA GLY A 146 -2.86 -8.42 6.68
C GLY A 146 -3.30 -9.48 7.70
N THR A 147 -3.14 -10.76 7.39
CA THR A 147 -3.44 -11.86 8.32
C THR A 147 -2.56 -11.82 9.57
N ALA A 148 -1.24 -11.66 9.40
CA ALA A 148 -0.31 -11.59 10.53
C ALA A 148 -0.57 -10.37 11.42
N PHE A 149 -1.00 -9.23 10.84
CA PHE A 149 -1.42 -8.06 11.58
C PHE A 149 -2.70 -8.33 12.39
N ALA A 150 -3.69 -9.00 11.80
CA ALA A 150 -4.93 -9.38 12.49
C ALA A 150 -4.67 -10.36 13.65
N GLU A 151 -3.82 -11.36 13.44
CA GLU A 151 -3.41 -12.31 14.49
C GLU A 151 -2.69 -11.61 15.65
N LEU A 152 -1.77 -10.68 15.33
CA LEU A 152 -1.10 -9.86 16.34
C LEU A 152 -2.10 -8.97 17.10
N ALA A 153 -3.06 -8.35 16.41
CA ALA A 153 -4.09 -7.53 17.05
C ALA A 153 -4.97 -8.33 18.00
N ASP A 154 -5.28 -9.58 17.67
CA ASP A 154 -6.04 -10.47 18.54
C ASP A 154 -5.22 -10.87 19.78
N ALA A 155 -3.99 -11.38 19.56
CA ALA A 155 -3.10 -11.84 20.62
C ALA A 155 -2.71 -10.73 21.61
N SER A 156 -2.38 -9.55 21.11
CA SER A 156 -1.94 -8.40 21.92
C SER A 156 -3.09 -7.72 22.67
N GLY A 157 -4.34 -7.83 22.20
CA GLY A 157 -5.45 -7.10 22.78
C GLY A 157 -5.44 -5.59 22.52
N TYR A 158 -4.56 -5.09 21.66
CA TYR A 158 -4.39 -3.65 21.44
C TYR A 158 -5.60 -3.06 20.71
N ALA A 159 -5.79 -1.75 20.87
CA ALA A 159 -6.72 -1.00 20.04
C ALA A 159 -6.13 -0.82 18.63
N VAL A 160 -6.95 -0.98 17.60
CA VAL A 160 -6.52 -1.04 16.20
C VAL A 160 -7.13 0.10 15.40
N ALA A 161 -6.32 0.84 14.67
CA ALA A 161 -6.78 1.80 13.68
C ALA A 161 -6.15 1.52 12.31
N THR A 162 -6.66 2.15 11.26
CA THR A 162 -6.05 2.16 9.92
C THR A 162 -5.69 3.59 9.51
N MET A 163 -4.57 3.75 8.81
CA MET A 163 -4.33 4.95 8.00
C MET A 163 -5.38 5.01 6.87
N PRO A 164 -5.74 6.19 6.34
CA PRO A 164 -6.78 6.31 5.31
C PRO A 164 -6.51 5.44 4.07
N SER A 165 -5.26 5.35 3.63
CA SER A 165 -4.85 4.51 2.49
C SER A 165 -4.76 3.01 2.79
N ALA A 166 -5.00 2.62 4.04
CA ALA A 166 -5.02 1.23 4.48
C ALA A 166 -6.44 0.69 4.72
N LYS A 167 -7.49 1.51 4.51
CA LYS A 167 -8.87 1.05 4.62
C LYS A 167 -9.12 -0.16 3.71
N GLY A 168 -9.83 -1.16 4.24
CA GLY A 168 -10.08 -2.43 3.56
C GLY A 168 -8.89 -3.41 3.50
N LEU A 169 -7.71 -3.05 4.00
CA LEU A 169 -6.57 -3.99 4.09
C LEU A 169 -6.62 -4.87 5.35
N VAL A 170 -7.40 -4.46 6.34
CA VAL A 170 -7.73 -5.21 7.55
C VAL A 170 -9.24 -5.19 7.73
N ALA A 171 -9.80 -6.27 8.27
CA ALA A 171 -11.23 -6.38 8.49
C ALA A 171 -11.70 -5.34 9.52
N GLU A 172 -12.77 -4.61 9.22
CA GLU A 172 -13.36 -3.65 10.16
C GLU A 172 -14.14 -4.33 11.28
N THR A 173 -14.39 -5.63 11.16
CA THR A 173 -14.97 -6.51 12.18
C THR A 173 -13.97 -6.95 13.24
N LEU A 174 -12.68 -6.60 13.10
CA LEU A 174 -11.68 -6.92 14.10
C LEU A 174 -12.11 -6.43 15.49
N PRO A 175 -11.95 -7.26 16.53
CA PRO A 175 -12.16 -6.80 17.89
C PRO A 175 -11.28 -5.58 18.15
N ARG A 176 -11.87 -4.53 18.72
CA ARG A 176 -11.15 -3.31 19.12
C ARG A 176 -10.69 -2.41 17.95
N PHE A 177 -11.34 -2.55 16.79
CA PHE A 177 -11.17 -1.61 15.69
C PHE A 177 -11.78 -0.24 16.04
N LEU A 178 -10.96 0.81 15.95
CA LEU A 178 -11.29 2.21 16.26
C LEU A 178 -11.76 2.99 15.03
N GLY A 179 -11.55 2.43 13.83
CA GLY A 179 -11.75 3.13 12.56
C GLY A 179 -10.45 3.70 11.98
N THR A 180 -10.57 4.83 11.29
CA THR A 180 -9.47 5.45 10.56
C THR A 180 -8.77 6.50 11.42
N TYR A 181 -7.46 6.36 11.59
CA TYR A 181 -6.59 7.40 12.14
C TYR A 181 -6.07 8.28 11.01
N TRP A 182 -6.52 9.53 11.00
CA TRP A 182 -6.16 10.56 10.04
C TRP A 182 -6.11 11.94 10.72
N GLY A 183 -5.45 12.03 11.88
CA GLY A 183 -5.33 13.28 12.65
C GLY A 183 -6.69 13.89 12.97
N ALA A 184 -6.86 15.19 12.68
CA ALA A 184 -8.09 15.93 12.97
C ALA A 184 -9.34 15.42 12.22
N VAL A 185 -9.19 14.62 11.16
CA VAL A 185 -10.30 14.04 10.38
C VAL A 185 -10.47 12.53 10.60
N SER A 186 -9.93 12.03 11.71
CA SER A 186 -10.09 10.63 12.12
C SER A 186 -11.56 10.26 12.34
N THR A 187 -11.84 8.95 12.36
CA THR A 187 -13.06 8.42 12.95
C THR A 187 -13.21 8.96 14.38
N ALA A 188 -14.44 9.25 14.80
CA ALA A 188 -14.72 9.84 16.11
C ALA A 188 -14.01 9.08 17.25
N PHE A 189 -13.35 9.83 18.13
CA PHE A 189 -12.56 9.34 19.27
C PHE A 189 -11.30 8.53 18.91
N CYS A 190 -11.04 8.22 17.64
CA CYS A 190 -9.87 7.46 17.23
C CYS A 190 -8.57 8.25 17.43
N ALA A 191 -8.56 9.55 17.07
CA ALA A 191 -7.38 10.40 17.21
C ALA A 191 -6.98 10.54 18.69
N GLU A 192 -7.94 10.76 19.56
CA GLU A 192 -7.75 10.93 21.01
C GLU A 192 -7.10 9.69 21.63
N ILE A 193 -7.46 8.50 21.15
CA ILE A 193 -6.87 7.25 21.62
C ILE A 193 -5.47 7.04 21.06
N VAL A 194 -5.27 7.25 19.76
CA VAL A 194 -3.97 7.05 19.11
C VAL A 194 -2.94 8.07 19.59
N GLU A 195 -3.29 9.35 19.65
CA GLU A 195 -2.37 10.44 19.99
C GLU A 195 -2.08 10.53 21.49
N SER A 196 -3.02 10.10 22.34
CA SER A 196 -2.76 10.03 23.77
C SER A 196 -1.95 8.79 24.17
N ALA A 197 -1.79 7.79 23.29
CA ALA A 197 -1.05 6.56 23.57
C ALA A 197 0.40 6.82 23.99
N ASP A 198 0.95 5.92 24.80
CA ASP A 198 2.34 5.95 25.25
C ASP A 198 3.26 5.05 24.42
N ALA A 199 2.71 4.19 23.57
CA ALA A 199 3.43 3.51 22.49
C ALA A 199 2.50 3.22 21.30
N TYR A 200 3.03 3.22 20.08
CA TYR A 200 2.29 2.84 18.88
C TYR A 200 3.13 1.95 17.97
N LEU A 201 2.51 0.89 17.46
CA LEU A 201 3.04 0.10 16.37
C LEU A 201 2.37 0.53 15.06
N PHE A 202 3.12 1.15 14.17
CA PHE A 202 2.68 1.44 12.80
C PHE A 202 3.18 0.36 11.85
N ALA A 203 2.26 -0.42 11.28
CA ALA A 203 2.57 -1.48 10.33
C ALA A 203 2.43 -0.99 8.89
N GLY A 204 3.56 -0.76 8.22
CA GLY A 204 3.62 -0.29 6.85
C GLY A 204 3.15 1.14 6.60
N PRO A 205 3.50 2.13 7.45
CA PRO A 205 3.02 3.49 7.27
C PRO A 205 3.65 4.18 6.06
N ILE A 206 2.90 5.11 5.48
CA ILE A 206 3.40 6.16 4.59
C ILE A 206 2.96 7.49 5.20
N PHE A 207 3.91 8.24 5.76
CA PHE A 207 3.68 9.58 6.27
C PHE A 207 4.07 10.59 5.18
N ASN A 208 3.07 11.11 4.47
CA ASN A 208 3.17 12.26 3.58
C ASN A 208 2.31 13.43 4.10
N ASP A 209 2.38 14.56 3.43
CA ASP A 209 1.55 15.74 3.69
C ASP A 209 0.05 15.41 3.82
N TYR A 210 -0.54 14.62 2.91
CA TYR A 210 -1.96 14.26 2.97
C TYR A 210 -2.33 13.36 4.16
N SER A 211 -1.62 12.24 4.31
CA SER A 211 -1.86 11.25 5.36
C SER A 211 -1.62 11.81 6.75
N SER A 212 -0.78 12.84 6.89
CA SER A 212 -0.46 13.51 8.16
C SER A 212 -1.21 14.83 8.38
N VAL A 213 -2.14 15.18 7.48
CA VAL A 213 -2.92 16.43 7.53
C VAL A 213 -2.01 17.66 7.61
N GLY A 214 -1.06 17.75 6.68
CA GLY A 214 -0.06 18.82 6.64
C GLY A 214 0.98 18.71 7.75
N TYR A 215 1.43 17.50 8.07
CA TYR A 215 2.42 17.22 9.13
C TYR A 215 1.96 17.65 10.54
N SER A 216 0.64 17.65 10.79
CA SER A 216 0.05 18.09 12.05
C SER A 216 -0.17 16.97 13.07
N PHE A 217 0.27 15.75 12.77
CA PHE A 217 0.15 14.61 13.67
C PHE A 217 0.90 14.86 14.99
N LEU A 218 0.25 14.56 16.12
CA LEU A 218 0.85 14.70 17.45
C LEU A 218 1.68 13.47 17.88
N LEU A 219 2.12 12.68 16.89
CA LEU A 219 2.94 11.50 17.12
C LEU A 219 4.39 11.90 17.46
N LYS A 220 4.95 11.17 18.40
CA LYS A 220 6.31 11.27 18.94
C LYS A 220 7.11 10.07 18.48
N LYS A 221 8.21 10.32 17.76
CA LYS A 221 9.05 9.27 17.18
C LYS A 221 9.57 8.29 18.24
N GLU A 222 9.92 8.80 19.42
CA GLU A 222 10.41 8.00 20.54
C GLU A 222 9.41 6.96 21.08
N LYS A 223 8.12 7.12 20.78
CA LYS A 223 7.04 6.20 21.17
C LYS A 223 6.65 5.22 20.06
N ALA A 224 7.25 5.34 18.87
CA ALA A 224 6.84 4.59 17.68
C ALA A 224 7.67 3.35 17.44
N VAL A 225 7.01 2.22 17.20
CA VAL A 225 7.57 1.07 16.49
C VAL A 225 7.11 1.17 15.04
N ILE A 226 8.06 1.42 14.12
CA ILE A 226 7.78 1.52 12.69
C ILE A 226 8.19 0.21 12.02
N VAL A 227 7.21 -0.52 11.50
CA VAL A 227 7.41 -1.76 10.77
C VAL A 227 7.26 -1.46 9.28
N GLN A 228 8.34 -1.46 8.52
CA GLN A 228 8.36 -1.40 7.05
C GLN A 228 8.37 -2.83 6.48
N PRO A 229 8.13 -3.03 5.17
CA PRO A 229 8.06 -4.37 4.57
C PRO A 229 9.25 -5.29 4.87
N ASP A 230 10.46 -4.73 5.01
CA ASP A 230 11.72 -5.45 5.18
C ASP A 230 12.58 -4.96 6.36
N ARG A 231 12.02 -4.11 7.24
CA ARG A 231 12.75 -3.41 8.31
C ARG A 231 11.86 -3.05 9.50
N VAL A 232 12.41 -3.07 10.70
CA VAL A 232 11.76 -2.62 11.93
C VAL A 232 12.60 -1.52 12.59
N THR A 233 11.97 -0.48 13.12
CA THR A 233 12.63 0.55 13.94
C THR A 233 11.86 0.75 15.24
N VAL A 234 12.57 0.74 16.37
CA VAL A 234 11.96 0.82 17.71
C VAL A 234 12.33 2.15 18.38
N GLY A 235 11.35 3.05 18.52
CA GLY A 235 11.52 4.38 19.10
C GLY A 235 12.60 5.20 18.41
N ASN A 236 13.42 5.88 19.22
CA ASN A 236 14.67 6.52 18.77
C ASN A 236 15.87 5.55 18.78
N GLY A 237 15.63 4.26 18.98
CA GLY A 237 16.64 3.24 19.16
C GLY A 237 16.99 2.50 17.85
N PRO A 238 17.25 1.19 17.93
CA PRO A 238 17.81 0.43 16.82
C PRO A 238 16.85 0.28 15.64
N ALA A 239 17.43 0.15 14.45
CA ALA A 239 16.76 -0.29 13.25
C ALA A 239 17.33 -1.64 12.80
N PHE A 240 16.45 -2.60 12.56
CA PHE A 240 16.77 -3.96 12.17
C PHE A 240 16.32 -4.19 10.74
N GLY A 241 17.23 -4.61 9.87
CA GLY A 241 16.97 -4.88 8.45
C GLY A 241 16.89 -6.36 8.13
N CYS A 242 16.50 -6.66 6.89
CA CYS A 242 16.35 -8.04 6.37
C CYS A 242 15.32 -8.84 7.19
N ILE A 243 14.20 -8.21 7.55
CA ILE A 243 13.12 -8.84 8.32
C ILE A 243 11.82 -8.62 7.57
N MET A 244 11.17 -9.69 7.14
CA MET A 244 9.87 -9.59 6.49
C MET A 244 8.82 -9.21 7.51
N MET A 245 8.03 -8.18 7.21
CA MET A 245 6.95 -7.69 8.09
C MET A 245 6.02 -8.82 8.56
N LYS A 246 5.66 -9.75 7.66
CA LYS A 246 4.82 -10.91 8.01
C LYS A 246 5.44 -11.73 9.14
N ASP A 247 6.68 -12.16 8.99
CA ASP A 247 7.40 -12.98 9.97
C ASP A 247 7.54 -12.23 11.31
N PHE A 248 7.87 -10.94 11.26
CA PHE A 248 7.97 -10.10 12.44
C PHE A 248 6.66 -9.99 13.22
N LEU A 249 5.55 -9.68 12.55
CA LEU A 249 4.24 -9.56 13.21
C LEU A 249 3.79 -10.90 13.79
N THR A 250 4.02 -12.01 13.08
CA THR A 250 3.73 -13.36 13.58
C THR A 250 4.55 -13.70 14.83
N GLU A 251 5.86 -13.47 14.83
CA GLU A 251 6.70 -13.77 16.01
C GLU A 251 6.43 -12.83 17.18
N LEU A 252 6.14 -11.56 16.91
CA LEU A 252 5.79 -10.59 17.93
C LEU A 252 4.49 -10.99 18.66
N GLY A 253 3.49 -11.48 17.91
CA GLY A 253 2.20 -11.92 18.46
C GLY A 253 2.30 -13.07 19.45
N LYS A 254 3.37 -13.88 19.36
CA LYS A 254 3.63 -14.99 20.30
C LYS A 254 4.19 -14.54 21.65
N ARG A 255 4.72 -13.33 21.75
CA ARG A 255 5.54 -12.89 22.89
C ARG A 255 5.00 -11.68 23.63
N LEU A 256 4.20 -10.83 22.97
CA LEU A 256 3.60 -9.68 23.62
C LEU A 256 2.62 -10.09 24.72
N LYS A 257 2.63 -9.33 25.81
CA LYS A 257 1.58 -9.45 26.83
C LYS A 257 0.31 -8.77 26.36
N LYS A 258 -0.82 -9.42 26.63
CA LYS A 258 -2.13 -8.84 26.34
C LYS A 258 -2.35 -7.54 27.13
N ASN A 259 -2.72 -6.45 26.44
CA ASN A 259 -3.05 -5.16 27.04
C ASN A 259 -4.24 -4.51 26.32
N THR A 260 -5.36 -4.36 27.02
CA THR A 260 -6.62 -3.80 26.48
C THR A 260 -6.86 -2.33 26.88
N THR A 261 -5.94 -1.72 27.62
CA THR A 261 -6.13 -0.42 28.29
C THR A 261 -6.52 0.71 27.31
N ALA A 262 -5.86 0.79 26.15
CA ALA A 262 -6.18 1.81 25.15
C ALA A 262 -7.63 1.68 24.63
N TYR A 263 -8.09 0.44 24.41
CA TYR A 263 -9.46 0.19 23.98
C TYR A 263 -10.49 0.39 25.11
N GLU A 264 -10.13 0.10 26.35
CA GLU A 264 -10.98 0.41 27.50
C GLU A 264 -11.18 1.91 27.66
N ASN A 265 -10.14 2.71 27.43
CA ASN A 265 -10.24 4.16 27.39
C ASN A 265 -11.14 4.63 26.24
N TYR A 266 -11.02 4.02 25.05
CA TYR A 266 -11.93 4.30 23.93
C TYR A 266 -13.39 4.09 24.33
N LYS A 267 -13.74 2.94 24.91
CA LYS A 267 -15.11 2.64 25.36
C LYS A 267 -15.68 3.65 26.35
N ARG A 268 -14.84 4.33 27.15
CA ARG A 268 -15.28 5.32 28.14
C ARG A 268 -15.66 6.67 27.51
N ILE A 269 -15.05 7.02 26.40
CA ILE A 269 -15.30 8.28 25.68
C ILE A 269 -16.17 8.09 24.45
N TRP A 270 -16.29 6.85 23.96
CA TRP A 270 -17.05 6.54 22.77
C TRP A 270 -18.54 6.80 22.98
N VAL A 271 -19.13 7.46 21.98
CA VAL A 271 -20.56 7.72 21.90
C VAL A 271 -21.08 7.11 20.59
N PRO A 272 -22.25 6.46 20.59
CA PRO A 272 -22.87 5.98 19.36
C PRO A 272 -23.00 7.07 18.30
N GLU A 273 -22.82 6.69 17.04
CA GLU A 273 -23.08 7.60 15.92
C GLU A 273 -24.55 8.03 15.92
N GLY A 274 -24.78 9.31 15.60
CA GLY A 274 -26.12 9.84 15.43
C GLY A 274 -26.86 9.18 14.27
N HIS A 275 -28.19 9.17 14.33
CA HIS A 275 -29.02 8.69 13.23
C HIS A 275 -28.97 9.69 12.09
N LEU A 276 -28.72 9.21 10.87
CA LEU A 276 -28.89 10.03 9.67
C LEU A 276 -30.37 10.34 9.49
N PRO A 277 -30.74 11.60 9.18
CA PRO A 277 -32.13 11.95 8.92
C PRO A 277 -32.70 11.10 7.79
N GLU A 278 -33.97 10.73 7.91
CA GLU A 278 -34.73 10.15 6.79
C GLU A 278 -34.95 11.21 5.70
N SER A 279 -35.14 10.75 4.47
CA SER A 279 -35.45 11.61 3.33
C SER A 279 -36.59 10.98 2.54
N GLU A 280 -37.52 11.82 2.09
CA GLU A 280 -38.71 11.40 1.36
C GLU A 280 -38.50 11.45 -0.16
N PRO A 281 -39.20 10.62 -0.94
CA PRO A 281 -39.18 10.70 -2.40
C PRO A 281 -39.56 12.11 -2.88
N GLY A 282 -38.72 12.70 -3.74
CA GLY A 282 -38.92 14.04 -4.30
C GLY A 282 -38.20 15.17 -3.54
N GLU A 283 -37.58 14.89 -2.39
CA GLU A 283 -36.70 15.85 -1.74
C GLU A 283 -35.36 16.01 -2.48
N PRO A 284 -34.71 17.19 -2.41
CA PRO A 284 -33.36 17.37 -2.95
C PRO A 284 -32.34 16.43 -2.30
N LEU A 285 -31.59 15.69 -3.13
CA LEU A 285 -30.59 14.73 -2.66
C LEU A 285 -29.46 15.43 -1.89
N ARG A 286 -29.11 14.87 -0.72
CA ARG A 286 -27.97 15.29 0.11
C ARG A 286 -26.91 14.19 0.15
N VAL A 287 -25.64 14.58 0.32
CA VAL A 287 -24.50 13.63 0.34
C VAL A 287 -24.66 12.56 1.42
N ASN A 288 -25.11 12.93 2.61
CA ASN A 288 -25.32 11.98 3.70
C ASN A 288 -26.44 10.95 3.40
N VAL A 289 -27.50 11.37 2.70
CA VAL A 289 -28.57 10.47 2.23
C VAL A 289 -28.04 9.52 1.16
N LEU A 290 -27.28 10.02 0.18
CA LEU A 290 -26.64 9.19 -0.83
C LEU A 290 -25.76 8.10 -0.20
N PHE A 291 -24.88 8.46 0.73
CA PHE A 291 -23.98 7.51 1.38
C PHE A 291 -24.70 6.54 2.34
N LYS A 292 -25.86 6.93 2.90
CA LYS A 292 -26.75 5.99 3.60
C LYS A 292 -27.23 4.87 2.68
N HIS A 293 -27.55 5.17 1.42
CA HIS A 293 -27.94 4.15 0.44
C HIS A 293 -26.75 3.33 -0.03
N ILE A 294 -25.61 3.96 -0.33
CA ILE A 294 -24.37 3.25 -0.71
C ILE A 294 -23.97 2.26 0.38
N GLN A 295 -24.01 2.65 1.65
CA GLN A 295 -23.72 1.77 2.79
C GLN A 295 -24.58 0.50 2.79
N LYS A 296 -25.87 0.61 2.43
CA LYS A 296 -26.80 -0.54 2.37
C LYS A 296 -26.56 -1.45 1.17
N MET A 297 -25.88 -0.96 0.13
CA MET A 297 -25.53 -1.74 -1.06
C MET A 297 -24.26 -2.57 -0.86
N LEU A 298 -23.44 -2.26 0.15
CA LEU A 298 -22.18 -2.96 0.37
C LEU A 298 -22.41 -4.38 0.86
N THR A 299 -21.73 -5.31 0.21
CA THR A 299 -21.66 -6.73 0.58
C THR A 299 -20.20 -7.16 0.66
N GLY A 300 -19.94 -8.37 1.15
CA GLY A 300 -18.58 -8.92 1.16
C GLY A 300 -17.98 -9.10 -0.24
N ASP A 301 -18.81 -9.19 -1.28
CA ASP A 301 -18.36 -9.33 -2.67
C ASP A 301 -18.21 -7.97 -3.39
N SER A 302 -18.48 -6.87 -2.69
CA SER A 302 -18.37 -5.52 -3.24
C SER A 302 -16.92 -5.02 -3.27
N ALA A 303 -16.63 -4.08 -4.16
CA ALA A 303 -15.42 -3.28 -4.12
C ALA A 303 -15.77 -1.80 -4.26
N VAL A 304 -15.30 -0.97 -3.34
CA VAL A 304 -15.49 0.49 -3.37
C VAL A 304 -14.26 1.14 -3.99
N ILE A 305 -14.44 1.86 -5.10
CA ILE A 305 -13.39 2.67 -5.72
C ILE A 305 -13.68 4.13 -5.36
N ALA A 306 -12.87 4.70 -4.45
CA ALA A 306 -13.04 6.06 -3.98
C ALA A 306 -12.12 7.02 -4.75
N GLU A 307 -12.70 7.78 -5.69
CA GLU A 307 -11.98 8.81 -6.44
C GLU A 307 -11.59 10.00 -5.54
N THR A 308 -10.55 10.71 -5.96
CA THR A 308 -10.07 11.97 -5.40
C THR A 308 -11.17 13.02 -5.34
N GLY A 309 -11.33 13.64 -4.16
CA GLY A 309 -12.35 14.63 -3.88
C GLY A 309 -13.11 14.29 -2.60
N ASP A 310 -14.32 14.81 -2.45
CA ASP A 310 -15.14 14.54 -1.25
C ASP A 310 -15.52 13.05 -1.10
N SER A 311 -15.48 12.30 -2.20
CA SER A 311 -15.62 10.84 -2.21
C SER A 311 -14.61 10.15 -1.31
N TRP A 312 -13.37 10.65 -1.15
CA TRP A 312 -12.42 10.10 -0.18
C TRP A 312 -12.99 10.15 1.24
N PHE A 313 -13.44 11.31 1.69
CA PHE A 313 -13.92 11.49 3.06
C PHE A 313 -15.22 10.73 3.32
N ASN A 314 -16.16 10.75 2.36
CA ASN A 314 -17.41 10.04 2.51
C ASN A 314 -17.22 8.52 2.46
N CYS A 315 -16.36 8.01 1.58
CA CYS A 315 -16.05 6.59 1.52
C CYS A 315 -15.28 6.09 2.76
N GLN A 316 -14.46 6.92 3.40
CA GLN A 316 -13.81 6.56 4.68
C GLN A 316 -14.83 6.28 5.80
N LYS A 317 -16.01 6.93 5.76
CA LYS A 317 -17.10 6.75 6.73
C LYS A 317 -17.94 5.49 6.50
N LEU A 318 -17.82 4.85 5.33
CA LEU A 318 -18.52 3.58 5.07
C LEU A 318 -17.95 2.48 5.96
N LYS A 319 -18.81 1.67 6.56
CA LYS A 319 -18.45 0.46 7.28
C LYS A 319 -18.36 -0.68 6.28
N LEU A 320 -17.17 -1.24 6.10
CA LEU A 320 -16.94 -2.29 5.11
C LEU A 320 -17.29 -3.66 5.68
N PRO A 321 -18.18 -4.44 5.04
CA PRO A 321 -18.36 -5.84 5.36
C PRO A 321 -17.07 -6.64 5.14
N ASP A 322 -16.92 -7.76 5.84
CA ASP A 322 -15.80 -8.68 5.59
C ASP A 322 -15.78 -9.15 4.14
N GLY A 323 -14.60 -9.12 3.52
CA GLY A 323 -14.41 -9.42 2.09
C GLY A 323 -14.52 -8.20 1.18
N CYS A 324 -15.18 -7.12 1.61
CA CYS A 324 -15.39 -5.94 0.77
C CYS A 324 -14.05 -5.26 0.44
N GLY A 325 -13.75 -5.15 -0.85
CA GLY A 325 -12.58 -4.45 -1.35
C GLY A 325 -12.69 -2.93 -1.19
N TYR A 326 -11.57 -2.26 -1.00
CA TYR A 326 -11.48 -0.80 -1.00
C TYR A 326 -10.26 -0.33 -1.79
N VAL A 327 -10.49 0.55 -2.76
CA VAL A 327 -9.45 1.13 -3.59
C VAL A 327 -9.41 2.63 -3.36
N PHE A 328 -8.23 3.09 -2.94
CA PHE A 328 -7.91 4.46 -2.60
C PHE A 328 -6.57 4.81 -3.23
N ARG A 329 -6.51 5.94 -3.94
CA ARG A 329 -5.27 6.42 -4.55
C ARG A 329 -4.79 7.65 -3.83
N SER A 330 -3.93 7.48 -2.83
CA SER A 330 -3.53 8.58 -1.94
C SER A 330 -2.45 9.49 -2.50
N ILE A 331 -1.67 9.00 -3.47
CA ILE A 331 -0.56 9.75 -4.05
C ILE A 331 -0.98 10.23 -5.44
N ASN A 332 -1.30 11.52 -5.52
CA ASN A 332 -1.67 12.17 -6.75
C ASN A 332 -0.49 12.98 -7.30
N LEU A 333 0.23 12.42 -8.30
CA LEU A 333 1.31 13.12 -9.00
C LEU A 333 0.84 14.41 -9.69
N HIS A 334 -0.47 14.58 -9.93
CA HIS A 334 -0.99 15.78 -10.58
C HIS A 334 -0.86 17.04 -9.70
N ALA A 335 -1.00 16.90 -8.38
CA ALA A 335 -0.83 18.01 -7.45
C ALA A 335 0.63 18.50 -7.37
N ALA A 336 1.60 17.59 -7.53
CA ALA A 336 3.04 17.90 -7.47
C ALA A 336 3.58 18.58 -8.75
N LEU A 337 2.85 18.54 -9.86
CA LEU A 337 3.24 19.20 -11.12
C LEU A 337 2.59 20.58 -11.30
N LEU A 338 1.64 20.94 -10.44
CA LEU A 338 0.91 22.21 -10.46
C LEU A 338 1.34 23.18 -9.33
N SER A 339 2.31 22.79 -8.51
CA SER A 339 2.96 23.58 -7.46
C SER A 339 4.39 23.92 -7.84
#